data_AF-A0A1D3URU6-F1
#
_entry.id   AF-A0A1D3URU6-F1
#
_cell.length_a   1.000
_cell.length_b   1.000
_cell.length_c   1.000
_cell.angle_alpha   90.00
_cell.angle_beta   90.00
_cell.angle_gamma   90.00
#
_symmetry.space_group_name_H-M   'P 1'
#
loop_
_entity.id
_entity.type
_entity.pdbx_description
1 polymer ?
#
loop_
_entity_poly.entity_id
_entity_poly.type
_entity_poly.pdbx_seq_one_letter_code
_entity_poly.pdbx_strand_id
1 'polypeptide(L)'
;MKRIQSILLAIAMLLAAPAFFTSCQEDAPEINYTMNVSVINDFTKVMEAINNGFLKNEEAIKKLTEAIDKMNADQQTKLQAIIDVLNSVNATFETKLAAIEAAMKAQTLSFEGKLALLETAVKNQTLKQEEMAGKLITAINNLQGSMEAKIAAIAEAINSVNTTLQSKLALIEAAIKAQTLSLEAKLGLIEAAIKALPDYSAQLEAIKTAIENLPDYGDKLAAIEAAIKAMPNYSDKFDAVVAALNAMKAQIEALGTGQAGIVNAINNTTAAINSLIAAVNSGNADTAAALAQIIQKLEELKDKIGGGGGSTEEYVDLGLPSGIKWAKRNLGASKPSDYGHYYAWGETEPKTDYTWATYKWMQAGQSDWKHITKYTVADGQTEGIWYDAGGTFIGDNKTTLEAADDAATRKLGSPWRMPTLVEIRELLDANNCTWTWTTQDGKNGYEVKSKTNGNSIFLSAAGYRKGSVLFYAGSEGYYWSSSLSTAGSFYARYLYFGSDVHGWNHSYRYVGFSVRPVRP
;
A
#
# COMPACT_ATOMS: atom_id res chain seq x y z
N MET A 1 -0.99 -46.71 23.41
CA MET A 1 -2.04 -45.88 24.05
C MET A 1 -1.60 -45.26 25.40
N LYS A 2 -0.36 -44.79 25.55
CA LYS A 2 0.09 -44.04 26.76
C LYS A 2 0.95 -42.79 26.48
N ARG A 3 1.08 -42.37 25.22
CA ARG A 3 1.82 -41.14 24.83
C ARG A 3 0.97 -40.02 24.23
N ILE A 4 -0.35 -40.21 24.15
CA ILE A 4 -1.28 -39.20 23.61
C ILE A 4 -1.99 -38.40 24.73
N GLN A 5 -1.99 -38.88 25.97
CA GLN A 5 -2.60 -38.16 27.11
C GLN A 5 -1.75 -36.99 27.63
N SER A 6 -0.42 -37.01 27.46
CA SER A 6 0.46 -35.96 28.00
C SER A 6 0.51 -34.68 27.15
N ILE A 7 0.18 -34.77 25.86
CA ILE A 7 0.17 -33.62 24.94
C ILE A 7 -1.17 -32.88 24.99
N LEU A 8 -2.28 -33.60 25.21
CA LEU A 8 -3.61 -32.99 25.40
C LEU A 8 -3.73 -32.21 26.73
N LEU A 9 -3.00 -32.61 27.78
CA LEU A 9 -3.01 -31.89 29.06
C LEU A 9 -2.19 -30.58 29.01
N ALA A 10 -1.13 -30.54 28.22
CA ALA A 10 -0.31 -29.34 28.03
C ALA A 10 -0.99 -28.29 27.12
N ILE A 11 -1.80 -28.74 26.15
CA ILE A 11 -2.56 -27.84 25.26
C ILE A 11 -3.82 -27.28 25.97
N ALA A 12 -4.41 -28.01 26.93
CA ALA A 12 -5.50 -27.51 27.75
C ALA A 12 -5.07 -26.43 28.77
N MET A 13 -3.81 -26.45 29.24
CA MET A 13 -3.30 -25.42 30.16
C MET A 13 -2.83 -24.13 29.47
N LEU A 14 -2.54 -24.18 28.16
CA LEU A 14 -2.12 -22.99 27.39
C LEU A 14 -3.29 -22.16 26.83
N LEU A 15 -4.52 -22.69 26.86
CA LEU A 15 -5.73 -21.99 26.38
C LEU A 15 -6.61 -21.42 27.52
N ALA A 16 -6.16 -21.51 28.78
CA ALA A 16 -6.89 -21.00 29.96
C ALA A 16 -6.29 -19.71 30.56
N ALA A 17 -5.57 -18.92 29.77
CA ALA A 17 -5.30 -17.52 30.07
C ALA A 17 -6.11 -16.68 29.08
N PRO A 18 -7.38 -16.37 29.39
CA PRO A 18 -7.63 -15.02 29.90
C PRO A 18 -8.88 -14.95 30.80
N ALA A 19 -8.75 -15.22 32.11
CA ALA A 19 -9.87 -14.96 33.03
C ALA A 19 -9.47 -14.76 34.50
N PHE A 20 -8.30 -14.20 34.82
CA PHE A 20 -8.00 -13.76 36.19
C PHE A 20 -7.10 -12.51 36.20
N PHE A 21 -7.49 -11.50 35.43
CA PHE A 21 -7.15 -10.10 35.72
C PHE A 21 -8.44 -9.37 36.09
N THR A 22 -9.12 -9.83 37.13
CA THR A 22 -10.23 -9.07 37.75
C THR A 22 -10.49 -9.61 39.15
N SER A 23 -9.67 -9.19 40.10
CA SER A 23 -10.09 -8.89 41.48
C SER A 23 -8.86 -8.42 42.24
N CYS A 24 -8.47 -7.16 42.02
CA CYS A 24 -7.91 -6.39 43.12
C CYS A 24 -9.05 -6.25 44.14
N GLN A 25 -9.08 -7.17 45.09
CA GLN A 25 -9.69 -6.91 46.37
C GLN A 25 -8.75 -7.58 47.38
N GLU A 26 -8.01 -6.73 48.09
CA GLU A 26 -7.38 -7.10 49.34
C GLU A 26 -8.43 -7.72 50.24
N ASP A 27 -8.49 -9.05 50.28
CA ASP A 27 -8.83 -9.75 51.51
C ASP A 27 -7.51 -10.27 52.06
N ALA A 28 -6.71 -9.35 52.61
CA ALA A 28 -5.75 -9.76 53.62
C ALA A 28 -6.60 -10.38 54.74
N PRO A 29 -6.47 -11.69 55.04
CA PRO A 29 -7.18 -12.23 56.18
C PRO A 29 -6.70 -11.44 57.39
N GLU A 30 -7.61 -10.75 58.07
CA GLU A 30 -7.37 -10.24 59.41
C GLU A 30 -7.09 -11.48 60.27
N ILE A 31 -5.81 -11.85 60.40
CA ILE A 31 -5.43 -12.98 61.24
C ILE A 31 -5.51 -12.48 62.68
N ASN A 32 -6.73 -12.46 63.21
CA ASN A 32 -6.99 -12.30 64.63
C ASN A 32 -6.48 -13.55 65.36
N TYR A 33 -5.17 -13.61 65.59
CA TYR A 33 -4.55 -14.60 66.46
C TYR A 33 -5.01 -14.35 67.88
N THR A 34 -6.11 -15.00 68.29
CA THR A 34 -6.40 -15.19 69.71
C THR A 34 -5.53 -16.34 70.19
N MET A 35 -4.31 -16.04 70.66
CA MET A 35 -3.50 -17.02 71.38
C MET A 35 -4.16 -17.30 72.75
N ASN A 36 -4.98 -18.33 72.82
CA ASN A 36 -5.36 -18.91 74.10
C ASN A 36 -4.22 -19.81 74.59
N VAL A 37 -3.26 -19.20 75.29
CA VAL A 37 -2.25 -19.96 76.05
C VAL A 37 -2.93 -20.46 77.32
N SER A 38 -3.46 -21.68 77.30
CA SER A 38 -3.84 -22.35 78.54
C SER A 38 -2.57 -22.86 79.22
N VAL A 39 -2.03 -22.08 80.15
CA VAL A 39 -1.00 -22.57 81.06
C VAL A 39 -1.71 -23.46 82.07
N ILE A 40 -1.65 -24.78 81.88
CA ILE A 40 -2.02 -25.74 82.93
C ILE A 40 -0.93 -25.64 83.99
N ASN A 41 -1.11 -24.74 84.95
CA ASN A 41 -0.23 -24.61 86.08
C ASN A 41 -0.77 -25.51 87.19
N ASP A 42 -0.31 -26.76 87.26
CA ASP A 42 -0.71 -27.70 88.32
C ASP A 42 0.08 -27.42 89.63
N PHE A 43 -0.04 -26.18 90.13
CA PHE A 43 0.36 -25.84 91.49
C PHE A 43 -0.60 -26.41 92.53
N THR A 44 -1.72 -26.99 92.11
CA THR A 44 -2.76 -27.60 92.97
C THR A 44 -2.15 -28.60 93.94
N LYS A 45 -1.29 -29.50 93.44
CA LYS A 45 -0.66 -30.55 94.26
C LYS A 45 0.39 -30.01 95.22
N VAL A 46 1.04 -28.90 94.88
CA VAL A 46 2.05 -28.25 95.73
C VAL A 46 1.35 -27.45 96.84
N MET A 47 0.29 -26.71 96.51
CA MET A 47 -0.58 -26.02 97.46
C MET A 47 -1.27 -26.98 98.44
N GLU A 48 -1.79 -28.11 97.95
CA GLU A 48 -2.40 -29.15 98.81
C GLU A 48 -1.38 -29.75 99.79
N ALA A 49 -0.14 -30.01 99.36
CA ALA A 49 0.88 -30.59 100.22
C ALA A 49 1.43 -29.60 101.28
N ILE A 50 1.43 -28.30 100.99
CA ILE A 50 1.77 -27.22 101.95
C ILE A 50 0.64 -27.05 102.97
N ASN A 51 -0.62 -26.97 102.52
CA ASN A 51 -1.78 -26.78 103.41
C ASN A 51 -2.02 -27.96 104.36
N ASN A 52 -1.61 -29.18 103.97
CA ASN A 52 -1.74 -30.39 104.80
C ASN A 52 -0.53 -30.66 105.73
N GLY A 53 0.46 -29.75 105.80
CA GLY A 53 1.60 -29.85 106.73
C GLY A 53 2.64 -30.94 106.40
N PHE A 54 2.58 -31.53 105.20
CA PHE A 54 3.45 -32.65 104.80
C PHE A 54 4.85 -32.24 104.33
N LEU A 55 5.10 -30.96 104.06
CA LEU A 55 6.39 -30.43 103.59
C LEU A 55 6.78 -29.21 104.43
N LYS A 56 8.03 -29.18 104.93
CA LYS A 56 8.58 -27.98 105.59
C LYS A 56 8.80 -26.89 104.54
N ASN A 57 8.62 -25.61 104.92
CA ASN A 57 8.70 -24.46 104.00
C ASN A 57 9.95 -24.47 103.10
N GLU A 58 11.11 -24.94 103.58
CA GLU A 58 12.33 -25.06 102.79
C GLU A 58 12.25 -26.06 101.62
N GLU A 59 11.63 -27.23 101.81
CA GLU A 59 11.47 -28.21 100.73
C GLU A 59 10.42 -27.77 99.70
N ALA A 60 9.39 -27.05 100.15
CA ALA A 60 8.40 -26.45 99.28
C ALA A 60 9.03 -25.35 98.41
N ILE A 61 9.84 -24.47 99.00
CA ILE A 61 10.61 -23.44 98.28
C ILE A 61 11.54 -24.10 97.26
N LYS A 62 12.25 -25.17 97.62
CA LYS A 62 13.15 -25.88 96.71
C LYS A 62 12.41 -26.45 95.49
N LYS A 63 11.27 -27.12 95.69
CA LYS A 63 10.47 -27.66 94.58
C LYS A 63 9.84 -26.57 93.71
N LEU A 64 9.47 -25.44 94.30
CA LEU A 64 9.00 -24.26 93.55
C LEU A 64 10.12 -23.67 92.70
N THR A 65 11.33 -23.53 93.24
CA THR A 65 12.51 -23.08 92.48
C THR A 65 12.81 -24.02 91.32
N GLU A 66 12.84 -25.34 91.55
CA GLU A 66 13.07 -26.34 90.50
C GLU A 66 11.99 -26.28 89.39
N ALA A 67 10.72 -26.06 89.76
CA ALA A 67 9.64 -25.90 88.79
C ALA A 67 9.73 -24.59 87.98
N ILE A 68 10.11 -23.48 88.64
CA ILE A 68 10.35 -22.18 88.00
C ILE A 68 11.52 -22.28 87.02
N ASP A 69 12.64 -22.89 87.43
CA ASP A 69 13.82 -23.08 86.58
C ASP A 69 13.49 -23.93 85.35
N LYS A 70 12.73 -25.02 85.54
CA LYS A 70 12.27 -25.85 84.44
C LYS A 70 11.34 -25.11 83.48
N MET A 71 10.39 -24.32 84.01
CA MET A 71 9.51 -23.51 83.18
C MET A 71 10.29 -22.46 82.38
N ASN A 72 11.32 -21.85 82.99
CA ASN A 72 12.19 -20.88 82.33
C ASN A 72 13.00 -21.54 81.20
N ALA A 73 13.54 -22.75 81.43
CA ALA A 73 14.23 -23.54 80.42
C ALA A 73 13.31 -23.95 79.25
N ASP A 74 12.08 -24.39 79.54
CA ASP A 74 11.09 -24.75 78.52
C ASP A 74 10.65 -23.52 77.71
N GLN A 75 10.49 -22.36 78.36
CA GLN A 75 10.17 -21.11 77.68
C GLN A 75 11.33 -20.63 76.79
N GLN A 76 12.58 -20.70 77.27
CA GLN A 76 13.76 -20.41 76.44
C GLN A 76 13.83 -21.33 75.22
N THR A 77 13.54 -22.62 75.40
CA THR A 77 13.53 -23.59 74.30
C THR A 77 12.44 -23.26 73.26
N LYS A 78 11.23 -22.93 73.70
CA LYS A 78 10.13 -22.52 72.81
C LYS A 78 10.42 -21.21 72.10
N LEU A 79 10.99 -20.23 72.81
CA LEU A 79 11.38 -18.94 72.23
C LEU A 79 12.48 -19.12 71.17
N GLN A 80 13.44 -20.01 71.43
CA GLN A 80 14.48 -20.36 70.47
C GLN A 80 13.88 -21.02 69.22
N ALA A 81 12.94 -21.94 69.37
CA ALA A 81 12.26 -22.55 68.22
C ALA A 81 11.50 -21.51 67.37
N ILE A 82 10.88 -20.51 68.00
CA ILE A 82 10.22 -19.40 67.28
C ILE A 82 11.26 -18.54 66.53
N ILE A 83 12.38 -18.21 67.17
CA ILE A 83 13.50 -17.48 66.55
C ILE A 83 14.03 -18.24 65.33
N ASP A 84 14.19 -19.55 65.44
CA ASP A 84 14.68 -20.40 64.34
C ASP A 84 13.70 -20.41 63.16
N VAL A 85 12.39 -20.48 63.43
CA VAL A 85 11.34 -20.37 62.38
C VAL A 85 11.37 -18.99 61.72
N LEU A 86 11.47 -17.91 62.48
CA LEU A 86 11.53 -16.55 61.93
C LEU A 86 12.77 -16.34 61.06
N ASN A 87 13.94 -16.84 61.49
CA ASN A 87 15.17 -16.80 60.71
C ASN A 87 15.05 -17.61 59.41
N SER A 88 14.41 -18.78 59.46
CA SER A 88 14.16 -19.61 58.28
C SER A 88 13.24 -18.92 57.26
N VAL A 89 12.16 -18.27 57.74
CA VAL A 89 11.25 -17.50 56.90
C VAL A 89 11.97 -16.30 56.28
N ASN A 90 12.79 -15.58 57.05
CA ASN A 90 13.57 -14.45 56.54
C ASN A 90 14.57 -14.88 55.44
N ALA A 91 15.30 -15.99 55.67
CA ALA A 91 16.18 -16.56 54.65
C ALA A 91 15.43 -16.97 53.37
N THR A 92 14.18 -17.44 53.51
CA THR A 92 13.31 -17.78 52.37
C THR A 92 12.90 -16.54 51.58
N PHE A 93 12.57 -15.43 52.26
CA PHE A 93 12.25 -14.16 51.59
C PHE A 93 13.45 -13.56 50.87
N GLU A 94 14.63 -13.54 51.50
CA GLU A 94 15.88 -13.11 50.86
C GLU A 94 16.17 -13.91 49.59
N THR A 95 15.98 -15.24 49.64
CA THR A 95 16.17 -16.13 48.48
C THR A 95 15.17 -15.80 47.35
N LYS A 96 13.91 -15.54 47.68
CA LYS A 96 12.88 -15.16 46.69
C LYS A 96 13.14 -13.77 46.09
N LEU A 97 13.60 -12.81 46.89
CA LEU A 97 13.93 -11.47 46.43
C LEU A 97 15.12 -11.50 45.46
N ALA A 98 16.17 -12.25 45.78
CA ALA A 98 17.31 -12.47 44.89
C ALA A 98 16.91 -13.10 43.55
N ALA A 99 15.95 -14.03 43.55
CA ALA A 99 15.42 -14.65 42.32
C ALA A 99 14.64 -13.65 41.45
N ILE A 100 13.86 -12.75 42.08
CA ILE A 100 13.14 -11.68 41.38
C ILE A 100 14.13 -10.66 40.79
N GLU A 101 15.14 -10.22 41.55
CA GLU A 101 16.19 -9.34 41.05
C GLU A 101 16.97 -9.96 39.88
N ALA A 102 17.29 -11.26 39.95
CA ALA A 102 17.95 -11.99 38.88
C ALA A 102 17.08 -12.06 37.62
N ALA A 103 15.78 -12.31 37.77
CA ALA A 103 14.83 -12.31 36.65
C ALA A 103 14.70 -10.92 36.00
N MET A 104 14.69 -9.85 36.80
CA MET A 104 14.66 -8.47 36.31
C MET A 104 15.96 -8.06 35.57
N LYS A 105 17.13 -8.47 36.09
CA LYS A 105 18.42 -8.26 35.41
C LYS A 105 18.51 -9.04 34.09
N ALA A 106 18.03 -10.28 34.06
CA ALA A 106 18.01 -11.11 32.86
C ALA A 106 17.11 -10.52 31.75
N GLN A 107 16.02 -9.85 32.13
CA GLN A 107 15.10 -9.19 31.18
C GLN A 107 15.69 -7.88 30.60
N THR A 108 16.74 -7.31 31.23
CA THR A 108 17.31 -5.98 30.89
C THR A 108 18.77 -6.07 30.41
N LEU A 109 19.17 -7.12 29.69
CA LEU A 109 20.52 -7.21 29.09
C LEU A 109 20.49 -6.79 27.62
N SER A 110 21.19 -5.69 27.31
CA SER A 110 21.41 -5.21 25.94
C SER A 110 22.17 -6.24 25.10
N PHE A 111 22.06 -6.12 23.77
CA PHE A 111 22.67 -7.06 22.82
C PHE A 111 24.20 -7.14 22.99
N GLU A 112 24.87 -6.02 23.34
CA GLU A 112 26.31 -5.97 23.63
C GLU A 112 26.69 -6.76 24.90
N GLY A 113 25.88 -6.70 25.96
CA GLY A 113 26.12 -7.49 27.18
C GLY A 113 25.99 -9.00 26.95
N LYS A 114 25.06 -9.42 26.08
CA LYS A 114 24.91 -10.81 25.67
C LYS A 114 26.09 -11.28 24.79
N LEU A 115 26.60 -10.41 23.92
CA LEU A 115 27.74 -10.71 23.06
C LEU A 115 29.05 -10.87 23.87
N ALA A 116 29.29 -10.02 24.86
CA ALA A 116 30.45 -10.11 25.74
C ALA A 116 30.44 -11.39 26.61
N LEU A 117 29.27 -11.84 27.05
CA LEU A 117 29.11 -13.12 27.76
C LEU A 117 29.33 -14.32 26.82
N LEU A 118 28.90 -14.22 25.56
CA LEU A 118 29.17 -15.22 24.53
C LEU A 118 30.67 -15.33 24.21
N GLU A 119 31.38 -14.21 24.04
CA GLU A 119 32.84 -14.21 23.86
C GLU A 119 33.58 -14.82 25.05
N THR A 120 33.14 -14.49 26.28
CA THR A 120 33.73 -15.03 27.50
C THR A 120 33.45 -16.53 27.64
N ALA A 121 32.24 -16.98 27.31
CA ALA A 121 31.87 -18.39 27.33
C ALA A 121 32.66 -19.21 26.29
N VAL A 122 32.86 -18.67 25.09
CA VAL A 122 33.67 -19.30 24.02
C VAL A 122 35.13 -19.42 24.45
N LYS A 123 35.74 -18.35 24.99
CA LYS A 123 37.13 -18.41 25.51
C LYS A 123 37.29 -19.40 26.67
N ASN A 124 36.35 -19.44 27.61
CA ASN A 124 36.37 -20.41 28.72
C ASN A 124 36.15 -21.85 28.24
N GLN A 125 35.42 -22.08 27.15
CA GLN A 125 35.24 -23.40 26.58
C GLN A 125 36.52 -23.92 25.89
N THR A 126 37.25 -23.05 25.19
CA THR A 126 38.55 -23.38 24.58
C THR A 126 39.61 -23.72 25.64
N LEU A 127 39.70 -22.94 26.72
CA LEU A 127 40.62 -23.21 27.84
C LEU A 127 40.32 -24.55 28.54
N LYS A 128 39.04 -24.93 28.69
CA LYS A 128 38.66 -26.24 29.24
C LYS A 128 39.05 -27.42 28.34
N GLN A 129 39.20 -27.23 27.02
CA GLN A 129 39.60 -28.29 26.09
C GLN A 129 41.10 -28.59 26.17
N GLU A 130 41.96 -27.58 26.26
CA GLU A 130 43.41 -27.77 26.45
C GLU A 130 43.71 -28.44 27.79
N GLU A 131 43.00 -28.03 28.85
CA GLU A 131 43.15 -28.64 30.19
C GLU A 131 42.62 -30.09 30.23
N MET A 132 41.53 -30.41 29.51
CA MET A 132 41.05 -31.79 29.35
C MET A 132 42.00 -32.65 28.52
N ALA A 133 42.56 -32.12 27.43
CA ALA A 133 43.52 -32.83 26.59
C ALA A 133 44.78 -33.20 27.38
N GLY A 134 45.29 -32.28 28.22
CA GLY A 134 46.37 -32.57 29.16
C GLY A 134 46.01 -33.69 30.15
N LYS A 135 44.83 -33.62 30.77
CA LYS A 135 44.35 -34.66 31.71
C LYS A 135 44.13 -36.02 31.05
N LEU A 136 43.69 -36.06 29.78
CA LEU A 136 43.52 -37.29 29.00
C LEU A 136 44.86 -37.90 28.59
N ILE A 137 45.86 -37.09 28.19
CA ILE A 137 47.23 -37.56 27.93
C ILE A 137 47.82 -38.20 29.19
N THR A 138 47.65 -37.55 30.34
CA THR A 138 48.08 -38.10 31.64
C THR A 138 47.33 -39.40 31.98
N ALA A 139 46.01 -39.47 31.76
CA ALA A 139 45.23 -40.69 31.99
C ALA A 139 45.63 -41.84 31.06
N ILE A 140 45.89 -41.57 29.77
CA ILE A 140 46.34 -42.55 28.78
C ILE A 140 47.73 -43.11 29.16
N ASN A 141 48.65 -42.25 29.60
CA ASN A 141 49.96 -42.67 30.08
C ASN A 141 49.89 -43.50 31.37
N ASN A 142 48.87 -43.26 32.21
CA ASN A 142 48.68 -43.91 33.51
C ASN A 142 47.81 -45.18 33.50
N LEU A 143 47.23 -45.57 32.35
CA LEU A 143 46.54 -46.87 32.23
C LEU A 143 47.54 -48.02 32.48
N GLN A 144 47.21 -49.01 33.30
CA GLN A 144 48.00 -50.24 33.50
C GLN A 144 47.46 -51.37 32.59
N GLY A 145 48.35 -52.08 31.89
CA GLY A 145 48.02 -53.13 30.91
C GLY A 145 49.03 -53.18 29.74
N SER A 146 49.00 -54.24 28.91
CA SER A 146 49.89 -54.33 27.73
C SER A 146 49.56 -53.25 26.69
N MET A 147 50.50 -52.98 25.79
CA MET A 147 50.32 -51.95 24.75
C MET A 147 49.09 -52.26 23.87
N GLU A 148 48.84 -53.53 23.56
CA GLU A 148 47.69 -53.98 22.78
C GLU A 148 46.35 -53.67 23.48
N ALA A 149 46.27 -53.85 24.80
CA ALA A 149 45.05 -53.57 25.57
C ALA A 149 44.72 -52.07 25.61
N LYS A 150 45.74 -51.21 25.68
CA LYS A 150 45.57 -49.75 25.60
C LYS A 150 45.08 -49.31 24.23
N ILE A 151 45.62 -49.91 23.16
CA ILE A 151 45.19 -49.64 21.78
C ILE A 151 43.74 -50.08 21.57
N ALA A 152 43.36 -51.26 22.07
CA ALA A 152 41.99 -51.77 21.95
C ALA A 152 40.96 -50.86 22.64
N ALA A 153 41.25 -50.41 23.86
CA ALA A 153 40.36 -49.49 24.59
C ALA A 153 40.23 -48.11 23.90
N ILE A 154 41.31 -47.61 23.30
CA ILE A 154 41.30 -46.36 22.53
C ILE A 154 40.48 -46.54 21.23
N ALA A 155 40.63 -47.67 20.54
CA ALA A 155 39.87 -47.98 19.33
C ALA A 155 38.36 -48.12 19.60
N GLU A 156 37.97 -48.77 20.71
CA GLU A 156 36.57 -48.87 21.14
C GLU A 156 35.96 -47.49 21.44
N ALA A 157 36.70 -46.61 22.13
CA ALA A 157 36.23 -45.26 22.46
C ALA A 157 36.08 -44.36 21.21
N ILE A 158 36.96 -44.51 20.22
CA ILE A 158 36.87 -43.80 18.92
C ILE A 158 35.68 -44.30 18.10
N ASN A 159 35.42 -45.61 18.10
CA ASN A 159 34.33 -46.22 17.34
C ASN A 159 32.95 -46.12 17.99
N SER A 160 32.87 -45.68 19.26
CA SER A 160 31.59 -45.48 19.95
C SER A 160 30.73 -44.42 19.25
N VAL A 161 29.44 -44.73 19.02
CA VAL A 161 28.48 -43.83 18.37
C VAL A 161 28.06 -42.67 19.28
N ASN A 162 28.25 -42.82 20.60
CA ASN A 162 27.85 -41.82 21.60
C ASN A 162 28.94 -40.78 21.93
N THR A 163 30.11 -40.84 21.28
CA THR A 163 31.17 -39.83 21.45
C THR A 163 31.09 -38.80 20.32
N THR A 164 31.17 -37.51 20.66
CA THR A 164 31.07 -36.42 19.67
C THR A 164 32.30 -36.43 18.74
N LEU A 165 32.14 -35.93 17.51
CA LEU A 165 33.24 -35.86 16.54
C LEU A 165 34.47 -35.11 17.11
N GLN A 166 34.21 -34.08 17.93
CA GLN A 166 35.24 -33.30 18.61
C GLN A 166 36.01 -34.11 19.67
N SER A 167 35.33 -34.97 20.44
CA SER A 167 35.98 -35.88 21.39
C SER A 167 36.78 -36.99 20.70
N LYS A 168 36.31 -37.49 19.54
CA LYS A 168 37.03 -38.47 18.73
C LYS A 168 38.33 -37.89 18.16
N LEU A 169 38.28 -36.67 17.64
CA LEU A 169 39.46 -35.95 17.13
C LEU A 169 40.50 -35.70 18.23
N ALA A 170 40.06 -35.29 19.43
CA ALA A 170 40.96 -35.08 20.57
C ALA A 170 41.62 -36.40 21.06
N LEU A 171 40.91 -37.52 21.04
CA LEU A 171 41.47 -38.84 21.36
C LEU A 171 42.48 -39.30 20.30
N ILE A 172 42.20 -39.08 19.02
CA ILE A 172 43.12 -39.38 17.91
C ILE A 172 44.38 -38.52 18.05
N GLU A 173 44.24 -37.22 18.31
CA GLU A 173 45.36 -36.31 18.49
C GLU A 173 46.22 -36.69 19.71
N ALA A 174 45.59 -37.05 20.83
CA ALA A 174 46.29 -37.53 22.02
C ALA A 174 47.03 -38.86 21.77
N ALA A 175 46.42 -39.80 21.02
CA ALA A 175 47.05 -41.07 20.65
C ALA A 175 48.23 -40.87 19.68
N ILE A 176 48.12 -39.93 18.72
CA ILE A 176 49.21 -39.56 17.81
C ILE A 176 50.38 -38.92 18.58
N LYS A 177 50.08 -38.05 19.55
CA LYS A 177 51.08 -37.34 20.37
C LYS A 177 51.71 -38.22 21.48
N ALA A 178 51.12 -39.36 21.83
CA ALA A 178 51.69 -40.27 22.83
C ALA A 178 53.02 -40.88 22.33
N GLN A 179 54.10 -40.69 23.10
CA GLN A 179 55.44 -41.18 22.74
C GLN A 179 55.60 -42.70 22.87
N THR A 180 54.69 -43.36 23.60
CA THR A 180 54.75 -44.79 23.92
C THR A 180 54.17 -45.69 22.82
N LEU A 181 53.41 -45.16 21.86
CA LEU A 181 52.82 -45.93 20.76
C LEU A 181 53.75 -45.96 19.53
N SER A 182 53.91 -47.14 18.92
CA SER A 182 54.65 -47.30 17.67
C SER A 182 53.95 -46.60 16.50
N LEU A 183 54.71 -46.24 15.46
CA LEU A 183 54.17 -45.55 14.28
C LEU A 183 53.12 -46.39 13.54
N GLU A 184 53.33 -47.71 13.48
CA GLU A 184 52.42 -48.67 12.85
C GLU A 184 51.07 -48.75 13.59
N ALA A 185 51.09 -48.72 14.92
CA ALA A 185 49.86 -48.66 15.73
C ALA A 185 49.11 -47.33 15.55
N LYS A 186 49.84 -46.20 15.40
CA LYS A 186 49.23 -44.90 15.10
C LYS A 186 48.55 -44.88 13.73
N LEU A 187 49.19 -45.47 12.71
CA LEU A 187 48.62 -45.58 11.36
C LEU A 187 47.37 -46.49 11.34
N GLY A 188 47.39 -47.61 12.08
CA GLY A 188 46.21 -48.48 12.20
C GLY A 188 44.99 -47.78 12.83
N LEU A 189 45.21 -46.91 13.81
CA LEU A 189 44.13 -46.10 14.42
C LEU A 189 43.56 -45.06 13.43
N ILE A 190 44.41 -44.47 12.59
CA ILE A 190 43.97 -43.56 11.51
C ILE A 190 43.14 -44.32 10.47
N GLU A 191 43.59 -45.51 10.05
CA GLU A 191 42.84 -46.34 9.09
C GLU A 191 41.47 -46.76 9.64
N ALA A 192 41.40 -47.16 10.91
CA ALA A 192 40.15 -47.49 11.58
C ALA A 192 39.20 -46.29 11.66
N ALA A 193 39.73 -45.09 11.96
CA ALA A 193 38.95 -43.86 12.00
C ALA A 193 38.39 -43.47 10.63
N ILE A 194 39.17 -43.66 9.55
CA ILE A 194 38.71 -43.42 8.17
C ILE A 194 37.59 -44.40 7.80
N LYS A 195 37.72 -45.69 8.15
CA LYS A 195 36.68 -46.70 7.93
C LYS A 195 35.41 -46.46 8.75
N ALA A 196 35.51 -45.74 9.86
CA ALA A 196 34.38 -45.40 10.74
C ALA A 196 33.66 -44.08 10.34
N LEU A 197 34.08 -43.42 9.26
CA LEU A 197 33.36 -42.26 8.73
C LEU A 197 31.95 -42.69 8.25
N PRO A 198 30.91 -41.83 8.39
CA PRO A 198 29.56 -42.19 7.99
C PRO A 198 29.48 -42.44 6.47
N ASP A 199 28.84 -43.54 6.08
CA ASP A 199 28.52 -43.83 4.67
C ASP A 199 27.24 -43.07 4.26
N TYR A 200 27.38 -42.15 3.31
CA TYR A 200 26.29 -41.32 2.80
C TYR A 200 25.62 -41.90 1.55
N SER A 201 26.00 -43.10 1.11
CA SER A 201 25.51 -43.70 -0.14
C SER A 201 23.99 -43.87 -0.16
N ALA A 202 23.38 -44.21 0.98
CA ALA A 202 21.93 -44.36 1.09
C ALA A 202 21.18 -43.03 0.98
N GLN A 203 21.71 -41.94 1.57
CA GLN A 203 21.15 -40.60 1.42
C GLN A 203 21.30 -40.09 -0.02
N LEU A 204 22.41 -40.42 -0.68
CA LEU A 204 22.64 -40.06 -2.08
C LEU A 204 21.65 -40.77 -3.02
N GLU A 205 21.41 -42.07 -2.82
CA GLU A 205 20.39 -42.82 -3.56
C GLU A 205 18.96 -42.33 -3.26
N ALA A 206 18.67 -41.91 -2.02
CA ALA A 206 17.39 -41.30 -1.67
C ALA A 206 17.20 -39.93 -2.35
N ILE A 207 18.25 -39.10 -2.44
CA ILE A 207 18.23 -37.84 -3.20
C ILE A 207 18.05 -38.11 -4.69
N LYS A 208 18.75 -39.09 -5.24
CA LYS A 208 18.63 -39.49 -6.65
C LYS A 208 17.21 -39.97 -6.97
N THR A 209 16.64 -40.81 -6.11
CA THR A 209 15.24 -41.24 -6.17
C THR A 209 14.28 -40.05 -6.06
N ALA A 210 14.56 -39.06 -5.21
CA ALA A 210 13.74 -37.85 -5.09
C ALA A 210 13.83 -36.96 -6.34
N ILE A 211 15.00 -36.89 -6.99
CA ILE A 211 15.20 -36.19 -8.27
C ILE A 211 14.45 -36.92 -9.40
N GLU A 212 14.52 -38.25 -9.46
CA GLU A 212 13.80 -39.08 -10.44
C GLU A 212 12.27 -39.01 -10.26
N ASN A 213 11.79 -38.77 -9.03
CA ASN A 213 10.36 -38.58 -8.72
C ASN A 213 9.87 -37.13 -8.84
N LEU A 214 10.72 -36.18 -9.28
CA LEU A 214 10.24 -34.85 -9.61
C LEU A 214 9.25 -34.96 -10.79
N PRO A 215 8.12 -34.25 -10.77
CA PRO A 215 7.14 -34.31 -11.86
C PRO A 215 7.79 -33.91 -13.18
N ASP A 216 7.60 -34.70 -14.23
CA ASP A 216 8.00 -34.28 -15.58
C ASP A 216 7.12 -33.10 -16.01
N TYR A 217 7.75 -31.94 -16.14
CA TYR A 217 7.09 -30.72 -16.60
C TYR A 217 6.97 -30.66 -18.13
N GLY A 218 7.49 -31.66 -18.87
CA GLY A 218 7.45 -31.74 -20.33
C GLY A 218 6.05 -31.60 -20.91
N ASP A 219 5.07 -32.34 -20.37
CA ASP A 219 3.67 -32.25 -20.82
C ASP A 219 3.05 -30.88 -20.53
N LYS A 220 3.41 -30.25 -19.39
CA LYS A 220 2.96 -28.90 -19.05
C LYS A 220 3.62 -27.85 -19.94
N LEU A 221 4.88 -28.04 -20.30
CA LEU A 221 5.62 -27.17 -21.23
C LEU A 221 5.05 -27.30 -22.64
N ALA A 222 4.76 -28.52 -23.10
CA ALA A 222 4.11 -28.80 -24.37
C ALA A 222 2.67 -28.25 -24.41
N ALA A 223 1.93 -28.32 -23.31
CA ALA A 223 0.60 -27.71 -23.19
C ALA A 223 0.67 -26.17 -23.23
N ILE A 224 1.68 -25.56 -22.60
CA ILE A 224 1.93 -24.11 -22.70
C ILE A 224 2.34 -23.74 -24.14
N GLU A 225 3.21 -24.52 -24.79
CA GLU A 225 3.61 -24.29 -26.18
C GLU A 225 2.43 -24.44 -27.16
N ALA A 226 1.58 -25.44 -26.93
CA ALA A 226 0.33 -25.63 -27.68
C ALA A 226 -0.67 -24.49 -27.41
N ALA A 227 -0.79 -24.02 -26.16
CA ALA A 227 -1.63 -22.87 -25.81
C ALA A 227 -1.10 -21.57 -26.45
N ILE A 228 0.23 -21.39 -26.53
CA ILE A 228 0.87 -20.28 -27.23
C ILE A 228 0.59 -20.35 -28.74
N LYS A 229 0.70 -21.54 -29.36
CA LYS A 229 0.36 -21.76 -30.79
C LYS A 229 -1.14 -21.62 -31.08
N ALA A 230 -1.99 -21.91 -30.10
CA ALA A 230 -3.44 -21.80 -30.19
C ALA A 230 -3.95 -20.38 -29.89
N MET A 231 -3.09 -19.45 -29.46
CA MET A 231 -3.45 -18.03 -29.44
C MET A 231 -3.87 -17.61 -30.85
N PRO A 232 -4.96 -16.85 -31.03
CA PRO A 232 -5.49 -16.56 -32.35
C PRO A 232 -4.44 -15.85 -33.20
N ASN A 233 -4.05 -16.44 -34.34
CA ASN A 233 -3.30 -15.71 -35.34
C ASN A 233 -4.25 -14.67 -35.98
N TYR A 234 -4.06 -13.41 -35.64
CA TYR A 234 -4.87 -12.32 -36.16
C TYR A 234 -4.43 -11.88 -37.56
N SER A 235 -3.41 -12.51 -38.18
CA SER A 235 -2.92 -12.18 -39.53
C SER A 235 -4.05 -12.15 -40.56
N ASP A 236 -4.89 -13.19 -40.58
CA ASP A 236 -5.96 -13.31 -41.58
C ASP A 236 -7.03 -12.21 -41.40
N LYS A 237 -7.23 -11.74 -40.16
CA LYS A 237 -8.14 -10.63 -39.86
C LYS A 237 -7.52 -9.29 -40.23
N PHE A 238 -6.22 -9.12 -40.05
CA PHE A 238 -5.51 -7.90 -40.47
C PHE A 238 -5.39 -7.81 -41.99
N ASP A 239 -5.13 -8.93 -42.68
CA ASP A 239 -5.13 -9.02 -44.14
C ASP A 239 -6.51 -8.68 -44.71
N ALA A 240 -7.59 -9.14 -44.06
CA ALA A 240 -8.95 -8.77 -44.43
C ALA A 240 -9.22 -7.26 -44.29
N VAL A 241 -8.68 -6.60 -43.26
CA VAL A 241 -8.79 -5.13 -43.09
C VAL A 241 -8.04 -4.39 -44.19
N VAL A 242 -6.81 -4.82 -44.52
CA VAL A 242 -6.01 -4.24 -45.62
C VAL A 242 -6.72 -4.42 -46.95
N ALA A 243 -7.28 -5.61 -47.21
CA ALA A 243 -8.06 -5.88 -48.42
C ALA A 243 -9.31 -4.99 -48.50
N ALA A 244 -10.04 -4.80 -47.40
CA ALA A 244 -11.20 -3.92 -47.34
C ALA A 244 -10.85 -2.44 -47.60
N LEU A 245 -9.74 -1.94 -47.06
CA LEU A 245 -9.27 -0.57 -47.32
C LEU A 245 -8.89 -0.37 -48.79
N ASN A 246 -8.22 -1.35 -49.41
CA ASN A 246 -7.88 -1.31 -50.83
C ASN A 246 -9.13 -1.37 -51.73
N ALA A 247 -10.13 -2.18 -51.36
CA ALA A 247 -11.40 -2.23 -52.08
C ALA A 247 -12.16 -0.89 -51.98
N MET A 248 -12.18 -0.27 -50.80
CA MET A 248 -12.78 1.06 -50.60
C MET A 248 -12.06 2.13 -51.42
N LYS A 249 -10.73 2.10 -51.45
CA LYS A 249 -9.92 2.98 -52.31
C LYS A 249 -10.33 2.85 -53.78
N ALA A 250 -10.39 1.64 -54.31
CA ALA A 250 -10.74 1.41 -55.71
C ALA A 250 -12.14 1.94 -56.05
N GLN A 251 -13.10 1.80 -55.14
CA GLN A 251 -14.44 2.36 -55.30
C GLN A 251 -14.41 3.90 -55.32
N ILE A 252 -13.59 4.54 -54.49
CA ILE A 252 -13.46 6.00 -54.43
C ILE A 252 -12.74 6.56 -55.65
N GLU A 253 -11.69 5.88 -56.13
CA GLU A 253 -10.99 6.24 -57.37
C GLU A 253 -11.92 6.19 -58.59
N ALA A 254 -12.86 5.24 -58.61
CA ALA A 254 -13.88 5.13 -59.66
C ALA A 254 -14.89 6.30 -59.67
N LEU A 255 -14.99 7.09 -58.58
CA LEU A 255 -15.83 8.30 -58.50
C LEU A 255 -15.17 9.54 -59.13
N GLY A 256 -13.92 9.44 -59.59
CA GLY A 256 -13.19 10.50 -60.29
C GLY A 256 -12.17 11.25 -59.42
N THR A 257 -11.40 12.14 -60.05
CA THR A 257 -10.23 12.81 -59.44
C THR A 257 -10.55 13.77 -58.29
N GLY A 258 -11.83 14.14 -58.12
CA GLY A 258 -12.31 15.00 -57.03
C GLY A 258 -12.12 14.41 -55.63
N GLN A 259 -11.79 13.13 -55.50
CA GLN A 259 -11.60 12.43 -54.22
C GLN A 259 -10.13 12.10 -53.87
N ALA A 260 -9.16 12.71 -54.57
CA ALA A 260 -7.73 12.42 -54.37
C ALA A 260 -7.26 12.59 -52.90
N GLY A 261 -7.85 13.53 -52.15
CA GLY A 261 -7.57 13.71 -50.72
C GLY A 261 -7.96 12.50 -49.87
N ILE A 262 -9.11 11.90 -50.15
CA ILE A 262 -9.59 10.70 -49.45
C ILE A 262 -8.73 9.49 -49.82
N VAL A 263 -8.38 9.36 -51.10
CA VAL A 263 -7.47 8.30 -51.59
C VAL A 263 -6.11 8.36 -50.90
N ASN A 264 -5.54 9.56 -50.75
CA ASN A 264 -4.28 9.76 -50.04
C ASN A 264 -4.39 9.40 -48.54
N ALA A 265 -5.50 9.75 -47.89
CA ALA A 265 -5.74 9.38 -46.51
C ALA A 265 -5.80 7.86 -46.33
N ILE A 266 -6.50 7.14 -47.22
CA ILE A 266 -6.58 5.67 -47.21
C ILE A 266 -5.20 5.05 -47.44
N ASN A 267 -4.41 5.55 -48.40
CA ASN A 267 -3.07 5.06 -48.68
C ASN A 267 -2.14 5.18 -47.44
N ASN A 268 -2.13 6.35 -46.80
CA ASN A 268 -1.30 6.60 -45.63
C ASN A 268 -1.70 5.70 -44.45
N THR A 269 -3.01 5.54 -44.19
CA THR A 269 -3.50 4.65 -43.14
C THR A 269 -3.15 3.19 -43.44
N THR A 270 -3.29 2.75 -44.70
CA THR A 270 -2.94 1.39 -45.12
C THR A 270 -1.44 1.10 -44.92
N ALA A 271 -0.57 2.05 -45.27
CA ALA A 271 0.87 1.90 -45.08
C ALA A 271 1.27 1.82 -43.59
N ALA A 272 0.61 2.61 -42.73
CA ALA A 272 0.82 2.56 -41.29
C ALA A 272 0.37 1.21 -40.69
N ILE A 273 -0.79 0.70 -41.10
CA ILE A 273 -1.29 -0.61 -40.67
C ILE A 273 -0.34 -1.73 -41.10
N ASN A 274 0.14 -1.72 -42.35
CA ASN A 274 1.10 -2.72 -42.83
C ASN A 274 2.41 -2.72 -42.04
N SER A 275 2.91 -1.54 -41.66
CA SER A 275 4.11 -1.42 -40.83
C SER A 275 3.90 -2.03 -39.43
N LEU A 276 2.73 -1.82 -38.84
CA LEU A 276 2.37 -2.40 -37.53
C LEU A 276 2.24 -3.93 -37.60
N ILE A 277 1.64 -4.46 -38.66
CA ILE A 277 1.53 -5.91 -38.89
C ILE A 277 2.94 -6.53 -39.03
N ALA A 278 3.82 -5.90 -39.81
CA ALA A 278 5.21 -6.37 -39.98
C ALA A 278 6.00 -6.35 -38.66
N ALA A 279 5.79 -5.33 -37.82
CA ALA A 279 6.42 -5.24 -36.50
C ALA A 279 5.95 -6.36 -35.56
N VAL A 280 4.66 -6.69 -35.57
CA VAL A 280 4.12 -7.83 -34.79
C VAL A 280 4.66 -9.16 -35.31
N ASN A 281 4.63 -9.38 -36.63
CA ASN A 281 5.10 -10.63 -37.26
C ASN A 281 6.61 -10.87 -37.05
N SER A 282 7.39 -9.81 -36.91
CA SER A 282 8.83 -9.90 -36.61
C SER A 282 9.13 -9.99 -35.10
N GLY A 283 8.11 -10.02 -34.24
CA GLY A 283 8.27 -10.07 -32.78
C GLY A 283 8.76 -8.76 -32.15
N ASN A 284 8.78 -7.66 -32.92
CA ASN A 284 9.30 -6.35 -32.49
C ASN A 284 8.24 -5.45 -31.85
N ALA A 285 6.97 -5.86 -31.83
CA ALA A 285 5.88 -5.13 -31.21
C ALA A 285 4.89 -6.06 -30.51
N ASP A 286 4.37 -5.62 -29.37
CA ASP A 286 3.31 -6.31 -28.65
C ASP A 286 2.00 -6.30 -29.45
N THR A 287 1.31 -7.45 -29.50
CA THR A 287 0.12 -7.64 -30.32
C THR A 287 -1.05 -6.76 -29.83
N ALA A 288 -1.21 -6.57 -28.52
CA ALA A 288 -2.29 -5.74 -27.98
C ALA A 288 -2.02 -4.25 -28.23
N ALA A 289 -0.78 -3.81 -28.08
CA ALA A 289 -0.35 -2.45 -28.39
C ALA A 289 -0.51 -2.12 -29.88
N ALA A 290 -0.15 -3.06 -30.78
CA ALA A 290 -0.34 -2.89 -32.22
C ALA A 290 -1.83 -2.83 -32.59
N LEU A 291 -2.67 -3.68 -31.99
CA LEU A 291 -4.12 -3.65 -32.21
C LEU A 291 -4.74 -2.31 -31.79
N ALA A 292 -4.35 -1.77 -30.63
CA ALA A 292 -4.81 -0.45 -30.18
C ALA A 292 -4.43 0.67 -31.16
N GLN A 293 -3.21 0.62 -31.70
CA GLN A 293 -2.74 1.58 -32.70
C GLN A 293 -3.47 1.44 -34.04
N ILE A 294 -3.76 0.21 -34.49
CA ILE A 294 -4.57 -0.02 -35.71
C ILE A 294 -5.97 0.56 -35.54
N ILE A 295 -6.63 0.33 -34.40
CA ILE A 295 -7.95 0.91 -34.09
C ILE A 295 -7.89 2.44 -34.12
N GLN A 296 -6.88 3.04 -33.50
CA GLN A 296 -6.68 4.48 -33.51
C GLN A 296 -6.53 5.03 -34.94
N LYS A 297 -5.73 4.38 -35.79
CA LYS A 297 -5.51 4.78 -37.19
C LYS A 297 -6.77 4.64 -38.05
N LEU A 298 -7.62 3.68 -37.76
CA LEU A 298 -8.92 3.51 -38.42
C LEU A 298 -9.94 4.56 -37.97
N GLU A 299 -9.97 4.93 -36.69
CA GLU A 299 -10.82 6.04 -36.21
C GLU A 299 -10.34 7.40 -36.77
N GLU A 300 -9.03 7.65 -36.83
CA GLU A 300 -8.47 8.83 -37.50
C GLU A 300 -8.84 8.88 -39.00
N LEU A 301 -8.86 7.73 -39.68
CA LEU A 301 -9.29 7.64 -41.08
C LEU A 301 -10.80 7.87 -41.21
N LYS A 302 -11.60 7.32 -40.30
CA LYS A 302 -13.04 7.52 -40.25
C LYS A 302 -13.41 8.98 -39.99
N ASP A 303 -12.67 9.71 -39.17
CA ASP A 303 -12.86 11.16 -39.01
C ASP A 303 -12.56 11.92 -40.32
N LYS A 304 -11.54 11.48 -41.07
CA LYS A 304 -11.18 12.06 -42.38
C LYS A 304 -12.19 11.72 -43.49
N ILE A 305 -12.87 10.57 -43.42
CA ILE A 305 -13.84 10.09 -44.42
C ILE A 305 -15.29 10.49 -44.07
N GLY A 306 -15.69 10.35 -42.82
CA GLY A 306 -17.04 10.59 -42.29
C GLY A 306 -17.30 12.03 -41.87
N GLY A 307 -16.26 12.89 -41.86
CA GLY A 307 -16.39 14.32 -41.67
C GLY A 307 -16.95 15.03 -42.89
N GLY A 308 -18.26 14.87 -43.13
CA GLY A 308 -19.02 15.90 -43.84
C GLY A 308 -18.94 17.20 -43.04
N GLY A 309 -17.94 18.03 -43.37
CA GLY A 309 -17.68 19.29 -42.67
C GLY A 309 -16.55 19.26 -41.67
N GLY A 310 -15.41 18.63 -42.00
CA GLY A 310 -14.14 19.22 -41.60
C GLY A 310 -14.02 20.57 -42.30
N SER A 311 -14.69 21.61 -41.79
CA SER A 311 -14.20 22.94 -42.08
C SER A 311 -12.74 22.90 -41.63
N THR A 312 -11.81 23.20 -42.54
CA THR A 312 -10.57 23.83 -42.14
C THR A 312 -11.00 25.10 -41.42
N GLU A 313 -11.38 24.98 -40.15
CA GLU A 313 -11.85 26.11 -39.38
C GLU A 313 -10.65 27.04 -39.32
N GLU A 314 -10.74 28.14 -40.05
CA GLU A 314 -9.62 29.03 -40.20
C GLU A 314 -9.48 29.83 -38.91
N TYR A 315 -8.24 30.05 -38.50
CA TYR A 315 -7.93 30.88 -37.35
C TYR A 315 -7.28 32.19 -37.78
N VAL A 316 -7.29 33.14 -36.85
CA VAL A 316 -6.51 34.37 -36.87
C VAL A 316 -5.62 34.35 -35.64
N ASP A 317 -4.32 34.50 -35.86
CA ASP A 317 -3.37 34.76 -34.80
C ASP A 317 -3.33 36.26 -34.52
N LEU A 318 -3.89 36.68 -33.39
CA LEU A 318 -3.91 38.08 -32.96
C LEU A 318 -2.60 38.49 -32.26
N GLY A 319 -1.64 37.59 -32.06
CA GLY A 319 -0.39 37.89 -31.35
C GLY A 319 -0.62 38.34 -29.91
N LEU A 320 -1.64 37.78 -29.25
CA LEU A 320 -1.94 38.05 -27.84
C LEU A 320 -0.95 37.32 -26.91
N PRO A 321 -0.78 37.76 -25.65
CA PRO A 321 0.22 37.19 -24.73
C PRO A 321 0.13 35.66 -24.55
N SER A 322 -1.06 35.08 -24.54
CA SER A 322 -1.24 33.61 -24.45
C SER A 322 -0.77 32.83 -25.67
N GLY A 323 -0.57 33.49 -26.82
CA GLY A 323 -0.30 32.83 -28.11
C GLY A 323 -1.50 32.08 -28.71
N ILE A 324 -2.69 32.19 -28.09
CA ILE A 324 -3.90 31.51 -28.53
C ILE A 324 -4.43 32.12 -29.83
N LYS A 325 -4.85 31.25 -30.75
CA LYS A 325 -5.38 31.62 -32.07
C LYS A 325 -6.90 31.53 -32.03
N TRP A 326 -7.57 32.54 -32.57
CA TRP A 326 -9.04 32.67 -32.53
C TRP A 326 -9.67 32.23 -33.85
N ALA A 327 -10.77 31.49 -33.80
CA ALA A 327 -11.50 31.12 -35.02
C ALA A 327 -12.02 32.37 -35.77
N LYS A 328 -12.04 32.32 -37.10
CA LYS A 328 -12.57 33.41 -37.93
C LYS A 328 -14.07 33.65 -37.76
N ARG A 329 -14.82 32.66 -37.29
CA ARG A 329 -16.29 32.72 -37.16
C ARG A 329 -16.78 32.00 -35.90
N ASN A 330 -18.04 32.26 -35.54
CA ASN A 330 -18.70 31.59 -34.43
C ASN A 330 -18.93 30.12 -34.76
N LEU A 331 -19.03 29.28 -33.73
CA LEU A 331 -19.32 27.86 -33.92
C LEU A 331 -20.70 27.66 -34.57
N GLY A 332 -20.74 26.96 -35.71
CA GLY A 332 -21.95 26.77 -36.52
C GLY A 332 -22.29 27.93 -37.46
N ALA A 333 -21.46 28.98 -37.52
CA ALA A 333 -21.60 30.06 -38.50
C ALA A 333 -21.00 29.66 -39.86
N SER A 334 -21.56 30.19 -40.96
CA SER A 334 -20.99 29.98 -42.30
C SER A 334 -19.88 30.99 -42.63
N LYS A 335 -19.94 32.18 -42.04
CA LYS A 335 -18.98 33.29 -42.23
C LYS A 335 -18.81 34.11 -40.94
N PRO A 336 -17.78 34.99 -40.84
CA PRO A 336 -17.46 35.72 -39.59
C PRO A 336 -18.61 36.55 -38.99
N SER A 337 -19.48 37.10 -39.84
CA SER A 337 -20.59 37.99 -39.48
C SER A 337 -21.85 37.25 -39.01
N ASP A 338 -21.99 35.95 -39.29
CA ASP A 338 -23.14 35.16 -38.86
C ASP A 338 -23.07 34.84 -37.37
N TYR A 339 -24.23 34.78 -36.72
CA TYR A 339 -24.34 34.56 -35.27
C TYR A 339 -23.89 33.16 -34.83
N GLY A 340 -23.98 32.18 -35.73
CA GLY A 340 -23.75 30.77 -35.42
C GLY A 340 -24.86 30.14 -34.59
N HIS A 341 -24.52 29.07 -33.87
CA HIS A 341 -25.44 28.41 -32.95
C HIS A 341 -25.28 28.93 -31.52
N TYR A 342 -26.29 28.65 -30.69
CA TYR A 342 -26.32 28.99 -29.28
C TYR A 342 -26.20 27.73 -28.45
N TYR A 343 -25.35 27.74 -27.43
CA TYR A 343 -25.09 26.59 -26.58
C TYR A 343 -25.33 26.96 -25.13
N ALA A 344 -25.99 26.09 -24.37
CA ALA A 344 -25.93 26.17 -22.92
C ALA A 344 -24.52 25.74 -22.47
N TRP A 345 -24.04 26.28 -21.36
CA TRP A 345 -22.67 26.02 -20.91
C TRP A 345 -22.49 24.55 -20.50
N GLY A 346 -21.53 23.85 -21.09
CA GLY A 346 -21.31 22.42 -20.91
C GLY A 346 -22.23 21.51 -21.73
N GLU A 347 -22.99 22.06 -22.68
CA GLU A 347 -23.73 21.33 -23.70
C GLU A 347 -23.06 21.45 -25.07
N THR A 348 -23.11 20.37 -25.85
CA THR A 348 -22.37 20.23 -27.11
C THR A 348 -23.27 20.33 -28.33
N GLU A 349 -24.58 20.35 -28.12
CA GLU A 349 -25.61 20.49 -29.15
C GLU A 349 -26.48 21.71 -28.83
N PRO A 350 -26.92 22.47 -29.84
CA PRO A 350 -27.92 23.51 -29.65
C PRO A 350 -29.29 22.90 -29.35
N LYS A 351 -30.17 23.71 -28.76
CA LYS A 351 -31.56 23.33 -28.49
C LYS A 351 -32.51 24.49 -28.74
N THR A 352 -33.81 24.24 -28.63
CA THR A 352 -34.85 25.24 -28.91
C THR A 352 -35.36 25.96 -27.66
N ASP A 353 -35.19 25.37 -26.47
CA ASP A 353 -35.64 25.93 -25.21
C ASP A 353 -34.52 25.88 -24.15
N TYR A 354 -34.16 27.06 -23.61
CA TYR A 354 -33.04 27.27 -22.69
C TYR A 354 -33.55 27.64 -21.30
N THR A 355 -33.81 26.62 -20.49
CA THR A 355 -34.28 26.73 -19.10
C THR A 355 -33.50 25.78 -18.21
N TRP A 356 -33.63 25.89 -16.88
CA TRP A 356 -33.09 24.88 -15.99
C TRP A 356 -33.67 23.49 -16.29
N ALA A 357 -34.97 23.37 -16.52
CA ALA A 357 -35.61 22.08 -16.80
C ALA A 357 -35.03 21.36 -18.04
N THR A 358 -34.53 22.10 -19.03
CA THR A 358 -33.93 21.54 -20.26
C THR A 358 -32.41 21.46 -20.20
N TYR A 359 -31.78 21.83 -19.08
CA TYR A 359 -30.33 21.89 -18.95
C TYR A 359 -29.73 20.51 -18.65
N LYS A 360 -28.73 20.10 -19.44
CA LYS A 360 -28.13 18.75 -19.44
C LYS A 360 -27.66 18.28 -18.07
N TRP A 361 -27.11 19.19 -17.26
CA TRP A 361 -26.53 18.87 -15.96
C TRP A 361 -27.50 19.07 -14.80
N MET A 362 -28.80 18.93 -15.05
CA MET A 362 -29.81 18.86 -13.99
C MET A 362 -30.05 17.43 -13.53
N GLN A 363 -30.30 17.26 -12.23
CA GLN A 363 -30.89 16.03 -11.72
C GLN A 363 -32.25 15.79 -12.39
N ALA A 364 -32.51 14.54 -12.77
CA ALA A 364 -33.73 14.17 -13.47
C ALA A 364 -34.99 14.63 -12.71
N GLY A 365 -35.91 15.29 -13.41
CA GLY A 365 -37.16 15.81 -12.85
C GLY A 365 -37.05 17.14 -12.11
N GLN A 366 -35.85 17.74 -12.01
CA GLN A 366 -35.64 19.01 -11.31
C GLN A 366 -35.49 20.18 -12.28
N SER A 367 -35.85 21.38 -11.83
CA SER A 367 -35.85 22.61 -12.64
C SER A 367 -35.35 23.85 -11.90
N ASP A 368 -34.61 23.66 -10.81
CA ASP A 368 -34.05 24.73 -9.99
C ASP A 368 -32.53 24.59 -9.87
N TRP A 369 -31.82 25.72 -9.77
CA TRP A 369 -30.36 25.81 -9.77
C TRP A 369 -29.68 24.95 -8.70
N LYS A 370 -30.37 24.60 -7.62
CA LYS A 370 -29.86 23.73 -6.54
C LYS A 370 -29.58 22.30 -6.98
N HIS A 371 -30.14 21.83 -8.09
CA HIS A 371 -30.06 20.42 -8.50
C HIS A 371 -29.09 20.18 -9.66
N ILE A 372 -28.06 21.00 -9.75
CA ILE A 372 -26.98 20.85 -10.73
C ILE A 372 -26.06 19.70 -10.32
N THR A 373 -25.72 18.82 -11.27
CA THR A 373 -24.95 17.59 -11.01
C THR A 373 -23.49 17.63 -11.41
N LYS A 374 -23.05 18.66 -12.16
CA LYS A 374 -21.67 18.75 -12.69
C LYS A 374 -21.15 20.19 -12.72
N TYR A 375 -19.84 20.33 -12.56
CA TYR A 375 -19.09 21.58 -12.50
C TYR A 375 -19.55 22.45 -11.33
N THR A 376 -19.42 21.90 -10.14
CA THR A 376 -19.84 22.51 -8.87
C THR A 376 -18.64 22.78 -7.99
N VAL A 377 -18.65 23.89 -7.27
CA VAL A 377 -17.56 24.32 -6.38
C VAL A 377 -18.12 24.66 -5.01
N ALA A 378 -17.23 24.74 -4.02
CA ALA A 378 -17.59 25.18 -2.67
C ALA A 378 -17.91 26.69 -2.67
N ASP A 379 -19.14 27.05 -3.02
CA ASP A 379 -19.64 28.43 -3.19
C ASP A 379 -20.45 28.98 -1.99
N GLY A 380 -20.62 28.19 -0.94
CA GLY A 380 -21.38 28.52 0.26
C GLY A 380 -22.90 28.38 0.12
N GLN A 381 -23.39 27.91 -1.03
CA GLN A 381 -24.81 27.70 -1.29
C GLN A 381 -25.24 26.31 -0.81
N THR A 382 -25.29 26.12 0.51
CA THR A 382 -25.50 24.81 1.16
C THR A 382 -26.84 24.14 0.86
N GLU A 383 -27.76 24.83 0.18
CA GLU A 383 -29.02 24.28 -0.31
C GLU A 383 -28.87 23.48 -1.62
N GLY A 384 -27.72 23.58 -2.30
CA GLY A 384 -27.43 22.83 -3.52
C GLY A 384 -27.08 21.37 -3.24
N ILE A 385 -27.41 20.47 -4.17
CA ILE A 385 -27.12 19.03 -4.06
C ILE A 385 -25.62 18.68 -4.03
N TRP A 386 -24.75 19.67 -4.31
CA TRP A 386 -23.30 19.56 -4.14
C TRP A 386 -22.85 19.81 -2.69
N TYR A 387 -23.79 19.92 -1.75
CA TYR A 387 -23.58 19.88 -0.32
C TYR A 387 -24.37 18.73 0.31
N ASP A 388 -23.80 18.10 1.34
CA ASP A 388 -24.52 17.15 2.17
C ASP A 388 -25.43 17.86 3.19
N ALA A 389 -26.24 17.08 3.93
CA ALA A 389 -27.14 17.62 4.95
C ALA A 389 -26.42 18.35 6.10
N GLY A 390 -25.12 18.11 6.30
CA GLY A 390 -24.27 18.80 7.27
C GLY A 390 -23.64 20.08 6.72
N GLY A 391 -23.89 20.44 5.46
CA GLY A 391 -23.28 21.59 4.79
C GLY A 391 -21.84 21.34 4.31
N THR A 392 -21.38 20.08 4.28
CA THR A 392 -20.07 19.71 3.73
C THR A 392 -20.15 19.64 2.21
N PHE A 393 -19.19 20.26 1.53
CA PHE A 393 -19.12 20.21 0.07
C PHE A 393 -18.79 18.80 -0.44
N ILE A 394 -19.58 18.30 -1.39
CA ILE A 394 -19.47 16.96 -2.00
C ILE A 394 -19.44 17.00 -3.54
N GLY A 395 -19.30 18.19 -4.13
CA GLY A 395 -19.25 18.40 -5.58
C GLY A 395 -17.91 18.02 -6.24
N ASP A 396 -17.83 18.17 -7.56
CA ASP A 396 -16.66 17.75 -8.37
C ASP A 396 -15.48 18.75 -8.38
N ASN A 397 -15.67 19.96 -7.85
CA ASN A 397 -14.71 21.06 -7.82
C ASN A 397 -14.15 21.46 -9.19
N LYS A 398 -14.89 21.21 -10.29
CA LYS A 398 -14.44 21.52 -11.65
C LYS A 398 -14.81 22.95 -12.04
N THR A 399 -13.82 23.76 -12.37
CA THR A 399 -13.97 25.18 -12.72
C THR A 399 -13.79 25.48 -14.22
N THR A 400 -13.42 24.49 -15.02
CA THR A 400 -13.24 24.63 -16.47
C THR A 400 -13.88 23.44 -17.18
N LEU A 401 -14.49 23.68 -18.35
CA LEU A 401 -15.08 22.62 -19.17
C LEU A 401 -14.05 21.56 -19.56
N GLU A 402 -14.45 20.29 -19.45
CA GLU A 402 -13.72 19.17 -20.01
C GLU A 402 -13.99 19.07 -21.52
N ALA A 403 -13.04 18.51 -22.27
CA ALA A 403 -13.16 18.32 -23.72
C ALA A 403 -14.44 17.59 -24.17
N ALA A 404 -14.97 16.71 -23.31
CA ALA A 404 -16.22 15.99 -23.57
C ALA A 404 -17.47 16.89 -23.58
N ASP A 405 -17.41 18.05 -22.89
CA ASP A 405 -18.53 18.96 -22.67
C ASP A 405 -18.31 20.35 -23.29
N ASP A 406 -17.17 20.55 -23.94
CA ASP A 406 -16.85 21.75 -24.70
C ASP A 406 -17.40 21.63 -26.13
N ALA A 407 -18.40 22.45 -26.47
CA ALA A 407 -19.01 22.44 -27.80
C ALA A 407 -18.00 22.65 -28.94
N ALA A 408 -17.00 23.52 -28.76
CA ALA A 408 -15.99 23.76 -29.79
C ALA A 408 -15.10 22.53 -29.98
N THR A 409 -14.67 21.89 -28.89
CA THR A 409 -13.89 20.64 -28.98
C THR A 409 -14.69 19.52 -29.62
N ARG A 410 -15.96 19.35 -29.24
CA ARG A 410 -16.80 18.27 -29.79
C ARG A 410 -17.16 18.44 -31.25
N LYS A 411 -17.25 19.69 -31.74
CA LYS A 411 -17.63 19.99 -33.13
C LYS A 411 -16.44 20.12 -34.08
N LEU A 412 -15.31 20.65 -33.61
CA LEU A 412 -14.15 20.94 -34.46
C LEU A 412 -12.96 19.99 -34.20
N GLY A 413 -13.03 19.17 -33.16
CA GLY A 413 -11.95 18.28 -32.75
C GLY A 413 -10.81 18.98 -32.01
N SER A 414 -9.95 18.19 -31.37
CA SER A 414 -8.73 18.70 -30.74
C SER A 414 -7.80 19.30 -31.81
N PRO A 415 -7.17 20.47 -31.59
CA PRO A 415 -7.03 21.18 -30.30
C PRO A 415 -8.00 22.36 -30.10
N TRP A 416 -9.13 22.41 -30.82
CA TRP A 416 -10.11 23.48 -30.63
C TRP A 416 -10.87 23.36 -29.31
N ARG A 417 -11.19 24.50 -28.70
CA ARG A 417 -11.98 24.62 -27.46
C ARG A 417 -12.61 26.01 -27.32
N MET A 418 -13.48 26.20 -26.33
CA MET A 418 -13.89 27.54 -25.90
C MET A 418 -12.71 28.29 -25.25
N PRO A 419 -12.67 29.62 -25.36
CA PRO A 419 -11.69 30.44 -24.65
C PRO A 419 -11.94 30.38 -23.14
N THR A 420 -10.89 30.43 -22.35
CA THR A 420 -10.97 30.63 -20.90
C THR A 420 -11.27 32.10 -20.59
N LEU A 421 -11.64 32.39 -19.34
CA LEU A 421 -11.80 33.79 -18.90
C LEU A 421 -10.49 34.59 -19.04
N VAL A 422 -9.34 33.95 -18.84
CA VAL A 422 -8.03 34.62 -18.94
C VAL A 422 -7.80 35.10 -20.38
N GLU A 423 -8.07 34.26 -21.37
CA GLU A 423 -7.92 34.61 -22.79
C GLU A 423 -8.94 35.66 -23.24
N ILE A 424 -10.16 35.64 -22.69
CA ILE A 424 -11.14 36.71 -22.91
C ILE A 424 -10.63 38.03 -22.34
N ARG A 425 -10.00 38.02 -21.16
CA ARG A 425 -9.42 39.24 -20.57
C ARG A 425 -8.26 39.78 -21.41
N GLU A 426 -7.43 38.92 -21.98
CA GLU A 426 -6.39 39.34 -22.93
C GLU A 426 -6.97 40.02 -24.16
N LEU A 427 -8.07 39.50 -24.71
CA LEU A 427 -8.78 40.08 -25.85
C LEU A 427 -9.43 41.44 -25.51
N LEU A 428 -9.88 41.61 -24.26
CA LEU A 428 -10.49 42.84 -23.75
C LEU A 428 -9.47 43.90 -23.30
N ASP A 429 -8.20 43.54 -23.12
CA ASP A 429 -7.18 44.47 -22.65
C ASP A 429 -6.94 45.55 -23.70
N ALA A 430 -7.16 46.81 -23.31
CA ALA A 430 -6.98 47.97 -24.16
C ALA A 430 -5.52 48.15 -24.65
N ASN A 431 -4.54 47.52 -24.01
CA ASN A 431 -3.16 47.50 -24.49
C ASN A 431 -2.93 46.49 -25.62
N ASN A 432 -3.76 45.45 -25.70
CA ASN A 432 -3.61 44.36 -26.68
C ASN A 432 -4.48 44.58 -27.93
N CYS A 433 -5.72 45.05 -27.76
CA CYS A 433 -6.69 45.18 -28.84
C CYS A 433 -7.36 46.55 -28.89
N THR A 434 -7.76 46.95 -30.10
CA THR A 434 -8.72 48.03 -30.34
C THR A 434 -10.05 47.41 -30.76
N TRP A 435 -11.14 47.82 -30.11
CA TRP A 435 -12.49 47.38 -30.41
C TRP A 435 -13.27 48.50 -31.11
N THR A 436 -13.61 48.29 -32.39
CA THR A 436 -14.38 49.26 -33.20
C THR A 436 -15.75 48.70 -33.55
N TRP A 437 -16.82 49.35 -33.09
CA TRP A 437 -18.18 48.95 -33.45
C TRP A 437 -18.42 49.22 -34.94
N THR A 438 -18.90 48.22 -35.67
CA THR A 438 -19.07 48.28 -37.12
C THR A 438 -20.15 47.32 -37.61
N THR A 439 -20.43 47.37 -38.91
CA THR A 439 -21.35 46.47 -39.60
C THR A 439 -20.59 45.68 -40.65
N GLN A 440 -20.63 44.35 -40.56
CA GLN A 440 -20.08 43.44 -41.56
C GLN A 440 -21.21 42.60 -42.14
N ASP A 441 -21.38 42.60 -43.46
CA ASP A 441 -22.46 41.92 -44.18
C ASP A 441 -23.88 42.21 -43.64
N GLY A 442 -24.13 43.46 -43.23
CA GLY A 442 -25.41 43.88 -42.64
C GLY A 442 -25.66 43.38 -41.21
N LYS A 443 -24.65 42.81 -40.55
CA LYS A 443 -24.70 42.41 -39.14
C LYS A 443 -23.81 43.32 -38.31
N ASN A 444 -24.37 43.91 -37.26
CA ASN A 444 -23.60 44.73 -36.33
C ASN A 444 -22.73 43.87 -35.42
N GLY A 445 -21.63 44.44 -34.95
CA GLY A 445 -20.70 43.79 -34.04
C GLY A 445 -19.41 44.60 -33.88
N TYR A 446 -18.39 43.99 -33.32
CA TYR A 446 -17.07 44.60 -33.17
C TYR A 446 -16.08 44.00 -34.15
N GLU A 447 -15.34 44.85 -34.86
CA GLU A 447 -14.00 44.50 -35.32
C GLU A 447 -13.04 44.63 -34.13
N VAL A 448 -12.42 43.51 -33.75
CA VAL A 448 -11.40 43.45 -32.71
C VAL A 448 -10.05 43.31 -33.39
N LYS A 449 -9.26 44.39 -33.35
CA LYS A 449 -7.98 44.49 -34.06
C LYS A 449 -6.82 44.45 -33.07
N SER A 450 -5.87 43.54 -33.30
CA SER A 450 -4.64 43.45 -32.53
C SER A 450 -3.76 44.67 -32.74
N LYS A 451 -3.23 45.21 -31.64
CA LYS A 451 -2.20 46.25 -31.65
C LYS A 451 -0.80 45.67 -31.89
N THR A 452 -0.59 44.38 -31.64
CA THR A 452 0.70 43.70 -31.81
C THR A 452 1.03 43.47 -33.28
N ASN A 453 0.09 42.91 -34.05
CA ASN A 453 0.35 42.49 -35.44
C ASN A 453 -0.65 43.03 -36.47
N GLY A 454 -1.66 43.80 -36.04
CA GLY A 454 -2.64 44.41 -36.92
C GLY A 454 -3.73 43.46 -37.45
N ASN A 455 -3.67 42.16 -37.14
CA ASN A 455 -4.71 41.21 -37.51
C ASN A 455 -6.01 41.50 -36.77
N SER A 456 -7.15 41.17 -37.37
CA SER A 456 -8.47 41.39 -36.76
C SER A 456 -9.40 40.19 -36.87
N ILE A 457 -10.35 40.11 -35.94
CA ILE A 457 -11.52 39.23 -35.98
C ILE A 457 -12.79 40.07 -35.88
N PHE A 458 -13.90 39.59 -36.43
CA PHE A 458 -15.22 40.19 -36.23
C PHE A 458 -16.07 39.35 -35.28
N LEU A 459 -16.57 39.98 -34.22
CA LEU A 459 -17.52 39.39 -33.28
C LEU A 459 -18.90 40.00 -33.49
N SER A 460 -19.82 39.21 -34.06
CA SER A 460 -21.18 39.64 -34.32
C SER A 460 -21.96 39.90 -33.02
N ALA A 461 -22.85 40.89 -33.02
CA ALA A 461 -23.84 41.10 -31.97
C ALA A 461 -24.93 40.01 -32.03
N ALA A 462 -24.59 38.80 -31.60
CA ALA A 462 -25.43 37.61 -31.76
C ALA A 462 -26.61 37.53 -30.78
N GLY A 463 -26.64 38.36 -29.73
CA GLY A 463 -27.63 38.25 -28.67
C GLY A 463 -27.50 36.95 -27.88
N TYR A 464 -28.58 36.55 -27.21
CA TYR A 464 -28.64 35.28 -26.47
C TYR A 464 -30.02 34.64 -26.46
N ARG A 465 -30.07 33.34 -26.17
CA ARG A 465 -31.33 32.59 -26.00
C ARG A 465 -31.65 32.31 -24.54
N LYS A 466 -32.88 32.61 -24.14
CA LYS A 466 -33.46 32.27 -22.83
C LYS A 466 -34.91 31.83 -23.02
N GLY A 467 -35.26 30.66 -22.49
CA GLY A 467 -36.46 29.96 -22.94
C GLY A 467 -36.37 29.71 -24.45
N SER A 468 -37.46 29.94 -25.17
CA SER A 468 -37.52 29.85 -26.64
C SER A 468 -37.19 31.15 -27.37
N VAL A 469 -36.92 32.24 -26.65
CA VAL A 469 -36.77 33.60 -27.20
C VAL A 469 -35.30 33.94 -27.45
N LEU A 470 -35.05 34.62 -28.57
CA LEU A 470 -33.75 35.23 -28.91
C LEU A 470 -33.80 36.73 -28.57
N PHE A 471 -32.96 37.16 -27.63
CA PHE A 471 -32.88 38.53 -27.15
C PHE A 471 -31.66 39.25 -27.72
N TYR A 472 -31.80 40.56 -27.96
CA TYR A 472 -30.71 41.49 -28.32
C TYR A 472 -29.88 41.13 -29.56
N ALA A 473 -30.39 40.26 -30.43
CA ALA A 473 -29.73 39.95 -31.69
C ALA A 473 -29.65 41.21 -32.57
N GLY A 474 -28.43 41.56 -32.99
CA GLY A 474 -28.12 42.77 -33.75
C GLY A 474 -27.73 43.99 -32.91
N SER A 475 -27.90 43.94 -31.58
CA SER A 475 -27.54 45.05 -30.68
C SER A 475 -26.45 44.69 -29.68
N GLU A 476 -26.39 43.44 -29.21
CA GLU A 476 -25.42 43.00 -28.20
C GLU A 476 -24.82 41.63 -28.55
N GLY A 477 -23.61 41.35 -28.09
CA GLY A 477 -22.93 40.06 -28.26
C GLY A 477 -22.70 39.36 -26.93
N TYR A 478 -22.93 38.04 -26.91
CA TYR A 478 -22.77 37.19 -25.73
C TYR A 478 -22.05 35.90 -26.11
N TYR A 479 -20.89 35.66 -25.49
CA TYR A 479 -19.98 34.58 -25.86
C TYR A 479 -19.50 33.80 -24.66
N TRP A 480 -19.77 32.48 -24.64
CA TRP A 480 -19.29 31.64 -23.54
C TRP A 480 -17.77 31.56 -23.48
N SER A 481 -17.28 31.53 -22.24
CA SER A 481 -15.97 30.99 -21.92
C SER A 481 -16.10 29.56 -21.41
N SER A 482 -15.01 28.78 -21.43
CA SER A 482 -14.93 27.48 -20.74
C SER A 482 -14.86 27.59 -19.21
N SER A 483 -14.79 28.79 -18.64
CA SER A 483 -14.57 29.00 -17.20
C SER A 483 -15.88 29.16 -16.41
N LEU A 484 -16.00 28.43 -15.30
CA LEU A 484 -17.04 28.61 -14.30
C LEU A 484 -16.88 29.96 -13.59
N SER A 485 -17.99 30.53 -13.10
CA SER A 485 -17.94 31.74 -12.27
C SER A 485 -17.61 31.39 -10.82
N THR A 486 -16.80 32.22 -10.18
CA THR A 486 -16.56 32.14 -8.73
C THR A 486 -17.74 32.66 -7.90
N ALA A 487 -18.77 33.23 -8.53
CA ALA A 487 -19.96 33.73 -7.86
C ALA A 487 -20.96 32.63 -7.46
N GLY A 488 -20.81 31.41 -8.00
CA GLY A 488 -21.67 30.27 -7.71
C GLY A 488 -21.63 29.21 -8.79
N SER A 489 -21.89 27.96 -8.40
CA SER A 489 -21.85 26.77 -9.27
C SER A 489 -22.85 26.84 -10.43
N PHE A 490 -23.89 27.65 -10.29
CA PHE A 490 -24.94 27.86 -11.30
C PHE A 490 -24.61 28.95 -12.33
N TYR A 491 -23.44 29.57 -12.24
CA TYR A 491 -22.98 30.63 -13.13
C TYR A 491 -21.71 30.23 -13.90
N ALA A 492 -21.66 30.61 -15.18
CA ALA A 492 -20.45 30.53 -16.00
C ALA A 492 -20.04 31.92 -16.50
N ARG A 493 -18.77 32.07 -16.87
CA ARG A 493 -18.20 33.34 -17.34
C ARG A 493 -18.42 33.50 -18.85
N TYR A 494 -18.71 34.73 -19.27
CA TYR A 494 -18.93 35.07 -20.67
C TYR A 494 -18.35 36.45 -21.02
N LEU A 495 -18.00 36.63 -22.28
CA LEU A 495 -17.69 37.91 -22.91
C LEU A 495 -19.00 38.57 -23.35
N TYR A 496 -19.17 39.85 -23.07
CA TYR A 496 -20.35 40.62 -23.45
C TYR A 496 -19.97 41.96 -24.07
N PHE A 497 -20.83 42.47 -24.96
CA PHE A 497 -20.68 43.80 -25.51
C PHE A 497 -21.98 44.36 -26.09
N GLY A 498 -22.06 45.70 -26.20
CA GLY A 498 -22.99 46.49 -27.00
C GLY A 498 -22.25 47.66 -27.65
N SER A 499 -22.91 48.54 -28.40
CA SER A 499 -22.22 49.61 -29.16
C SER A 499 -21.25 50.48 -28.35
N ASP A 500 -21.57 50.71 -27.07
CA ASP A 500 -20.85 51.64 -26.20
C ASP A 500 -20.13 50.93 -25.03
N VAL A 501 -20.14 49.59 -24.99
CA VAL A 501 -19.60 48.82 -23.87
C VAL A 501 -19.10 47.45 -24.30
N HIS A 502 -18.00 46.99 -23.74
CA HIS A 502 -17.53 45.61 -23.85
C HIS A 502 -16.83 45.19 -22.56
N GLY A 503 -16.96 43.92 -22.19
CA GLY A 503 -16.40 43.40 -20.96
C GLY A 503 -16.70 41.92 -20.78
N TRP A 504 -16.52 41.43 -19.56
CA TRP A 504 -16.88 40.06 -19.20
C TRP A 504 -17.80 40.08 -17.98
N ASN A 505 -18.69 39.10 -17.88
CA ASN A 505 -19.59 38.95 -16.74
C ASN A 505 -19.88 37.45 -16.50
N HIS A 506 -20.94 37.13 -15.75
CA HIS A 506 -21.39 35.78 -15.48
C HIS A 506 -22.91 35.64 -15.64
N SER A 507 -23.35 34.51 -16.17
CA SER A 507 -24.77 34.25 -16.47
C SER A 507 -25.11 32.81 -16.13
N TYR A 508 -26.40 32.54 -15.94
CA TYR A 508 -26.88 31.20 -15.66
C TYR A 508 -26.47 30.25 -16.78
N ARG A 509 -25.97 29.07 -16.39
CA ARG A 509 -25.37 28.11 -17.34
C ARG A 509 -26.34 27.54 -18.36
N TYR A 510 -27.64 27.60 -18.10
CA TYR A 510 -28.66 27.16 -19.05
C TYR A 510 -28.87 28.13 -20.22
N VAL A 511 -28.41 29.38 -20.13
CA VAL A 511 -28.61 30.40 -21.17
C VAL A 511 -27.82 30.04 -22.41
N GLY A 512 -28.43 30.19 -23.59
CA GLY A 512 -27.79 29.92 -24.87
C GLY A 512 -26.96 31.10 -25.35
N PHE A 513 -25.63 31.00 -25.29
CA PHE A 513 -24.72 31.99 -25.88
C PHE A 513 -23.96 31.42 -27.07
N SER A 514 -23.48 32.31 -27.93
CA SER A 514 -22.58 31.93 -29.02
C SER A 514 -21.23 31.46 -28.46
N VAL A 515 -20.50 30.71 -29.28
CA VAL A 515 -19.14 30.26 -28.96
C VAL A 515 -18.22 30.75 -30.07
N ARG A 516 -17.11 31.40 -29.69
CA ARG A 516 -16.02 31.74 -30.58
C ARG A 516 -14.82 30.84 -30.26
N PRO A 517 -14.59 29.75 -31.01
CA PRO A 517 -13.54 28.77 -30.69
C PRO A 517 -12.13 29.38 -30.71
N VAL A 518 -11.22 28.78 -29.94
CA VAL A 518 -9.80 29.08 -29.92
C VAL A 518 -8.96 27.81 -29.95
N ARG A 519 -7.67 27.92 -30.31
CA ARG A 519 -6.70 26.83 -30.32
C ARG A 519 -5.27 27.31 -30.00
N PRO A 520 -4.41 26.46 -29.40
CA PRO A 520 -2.98 26.72 -29.25
C PRO A 520 -2.24 26.93 -30.59
#